data_AF-A0A7C4VYN6-F1
#
_entry.id   AF-A0A7C4VYN6-F1
#
_cell.length_a   1.000
_cell.length_b   1.000
_cell.length_c   1.000
_cell.angle_alpha   90.00
_cell.angle_beta   90.00
_cell.angle_gamma   90.00
#
_symmetry.space_group_name_H-M   'P 1'
#
loop_
_entity.id
_entity.type
_entity.pdbx_description
1 polymer ?
#
loop_
_entity_poly.entity_id
_entity_poly.type
_entity_poly.pdbx_seq_one_letter_code
_entity_poly.pdbx_strand_id
1 'polypeptide(L)' 'CGYIYDPKLGDKERNIPPDTPFEELPDDWICPICGADKSYFEPIEE' A
#
# COMPACT_ATOMS: atom_id res chain seq x y z
N CYS A 1 9.18 -0.89 7.71
CA CYS A 1 8.92 0.23 8.64
C CYS A 1 7.71 0.00 9.56
N GLY A 2 6.95 -1.10 9.39
CA GLY A 2 5.73 -1.34 10.17
C GLY A 2 4.48 -0.64 9.61
N TYR A 3 4.58 0.03 8.46
CA TYR A 3 3.41 0.56 7.76
C TYR A 3 2.53 -0.58 7.27
N ILE A 4 1.22 -0.44 7.47
CA ILE A 4 0.20 -1.36 6.97
C ILE A 4 -0.62 -0.59 5.94
N TYR A 5 -0.71 -1.13 4.73
CA TYR A 5 -1.65 -0.65 3.73
C TYR A 5 -3.03 -1.22 4.03
N ASP A 6 -4.01 -0.36 4.33
CA ASP A 6 -5.42 -0.75 4.48
C ASP A 6 -6.16 -0.39 3.18
N PRO A 7 -6.61 -1.37 2.38
CA PRO A 7 -7.40 -1.14 1.17
C PRO A 7 -8.60 -0.22 1.40
N LYS A 8 -9.25 -0.29 2.56
CA LYS A 8 -10.43 0.54 2.87
C LYS A 8 -10.09 2.02 3.02
N LEU A 9 -8.83 2.35 3.26
CA LEU A 9 -8.35 3.73 3.37
C LEU A 9 -7.64 4.20 2.10
N GLY A 10 -7.02 3.28 1.35
CA GLY A 10 -6.15 3.61 0.23
C GLY A 10 -4.84 4.28 0.67
N ASP A 11 -4.28 5.12 -0.20
CA ASP A 11 -3.09 5.94 0.07
C ASP A 11 -3.27 7.33 -0.56
N LYS A 12 -3.77 8.26 0.23
CA LYS A 12 -4.06 9.63 -0.21
C LYS A 12 -2.82 10.39 -0.67
N GLU A 13 -1.64 10.13 -0.08
CA GLU A 13 -0.41 10.83 -0.46
C GLU A 13 0.01 10.48 -1.89
N ARG A 14 -0.39 9.31 -2.37
CA ARG A 14 -0.14 8.82 -3.74
C ARG A 14 -1.37 8.78 -4.63
N ASN A 15 -2.46 9.45 -4.23
CA ASN A 15 -3.73 9.45 -4.96
C ASN A 15 -4.31 8.05 -5.21
N ILE A 16 -4.09 7.12 -4.29
CA ILE A 16 -4.75 5.81 -4.29
C ILE A 16 -6.07 5.96 -3.53
N PRO A 17 -7.23 5.77 -4.19
CA PRO A 17 -8.52 5.92 -3.55
C PRO A 17 -8.79 4.80 -2.54
N PRO A 18 -9.70 5.02 -1.58
CA PRO A 18 -10.30 3.96 -0.78
C PRO A 18 -10.82 2.80 -1.63
N ASP A 19 -10.87 1.63 -1.03
CA ASP A 19 -11.31 0.36 -1.62
C ASP A 19 -10.42 -0.15 -2.77
N THR A 20 -9.16 0.32 -2.86
CA THR A 20 -8.17 -0.21 -3.81
C THR A 20 -7.42 -1.39 -3.16
N PRO A 21 -7.55 -2.63 -3.66
CA PRO A 21 -6.79 -3.76 -3.12
C PRO A 21 -5.28 -3.61 -3.41
N PHE A 22 -4.44 -4.20 -2.55
CA PHE A 22 -2.98 -4.10 -2.67
C PHE A 22 -2.46 -4.59 -4.04
N GLU A 23 -3.11 -5.61 -4.60
CA GLU A 23 -2.77 -6.18 -5.92
C GLU A 23 -2.97 -5.18 -7.07
N GLU A 24 -3.97 -4.29 -6.95
CA GLU A 24 -4.28 -3.27 -7.96
C GLU A 24 -3.50 -1.97 -7.78
N LEU A 25 -2.63 -1.88 -6.77
CA LEU A 25 -1.73 -0.74 -6.64
C LEU A 25 -0.83 -0.61 -7.88
N PRO A 26 -0.55 0.61 -8.36
CA PRO A 26 0.41 0.85 -9.43
C PRO A 26 1.76 0.18 -9.17
N ASP A 27 2.46 -0.23 -10.22
CA ASP A 27 3.77 -0.91 -10.10
C ASP A 27 4.85 -0.01 -9.50
N ASP A 28 4.70 1.31 -9.64
CA ASP A 28 5.58 2.33 -9.05
C ASP A 28 5.13 2.80 -7.67
N TRP A 29 4.08 2.20 -7.10
CA TRP A 29 3.69 2.48 -5.73
C TRP A 29 4.81 2.02 -4.77
N ILE A 30 5.12 2.90 -3.83
CA ILE A 30 6.14 2.69 -2.79
C ILE A 30 5.51 3.02 -1.43
N CYS A 31 6.06 2.52 -0.34
CA CYS A 31 5.61 2.82 1.01
C CYS A 31 5.69 4.34 1.32
N PRO A 32 4.63 4.98 1.86
CA PRO A 32 4.65 6.41 2.23
C PRO A 32 5.68 6.74 3.31
N ILE A 33 6.01 5.76 4.15
CA ILE A 33 6.88 6.00 5.30
C ILE A 33 8.36 5.80 4.97
N CYS A 34 8.71 4.79 4.17
CA CYS A 34 10.12 4.44 3.93
C CYS A 34 10.52 4.25 2.47
N GLY A 35 9.59 4.41 1.53
CA GLY A 35 9.88 4.31 0.09
C GLY A 35 10.21 2.91 -0.42
N ALA A 36 10.03 1.86 0.38
CA ALA A 36 10.16 0.48 -0.09
C ALA A 36 9.06 0.13 -1.10
N ASP A 37 9.38 -0.62 -2.14
CA ASP A 37 8.41 -1.05 -3.16
C ASP A 37 7.49 -2.17 -2.67
N LYS A 38 6.54 -2.57 -3.53
CA LYS A 38 5.52 -3.60 -3.26
C LYS A 38 6.10 -4.96 -2.84
N SER A 39 7.36 -5.28 -3.19
CA SER A 39 7.98 -6.58 -2.86
C SER A 39 8.35 -6.74 -1.39
N TYR A 40 8.38 -5.63 -0.62
CA TYR A 40 8.65 -5.62 0.82
C TYR A 40 7.41 -5.79 1.69
N PHE A 41 6.25 -6.04 1.07
CA PHE A 41 4.98 -6.20 1.74
C PHE A 41 4.53 -7.65 1.69
N GLU A 42 3.89 -8.08 2.77
CA GLU A 42 3.28 -9.40 2.91
C GLU A 42 1.81 -9.21 3.31
N PRO A 43 0.89 -10.08 2.85
CA PRO A 43 -0.47 -10.10 3.35
C PRO A 43 -0.47 -10.34 4.87
N ILE A 44 -1.29 -9.59 5.58
CA ILE A 44 -1.57 -9.89 6.99
C ILE A 44 -2.70 -10.91 7.00
N GLU A 45 -2.41 -12.11 7.47
CA GLU A 45 -3.43 -13.10 7.84
C GLU A 45 -4.02 -12.68 9.19
N GLU A 46 -5.34 -12.49 9.27
CA GLU A 46 -6.06 -12.27 10.53
C GLU A 46 -6.23 -13.58 11.33
#